data_AF-C6Q2R7-F1
#
_entry.id   AF-C6Q2R7-F1
#
_cell.length_a   1.000
_cell.length_b   1.000
_cell.length_c   1.000
_cell.angle_alpha   90.00
_cell.angle_beta   90.00
_cell.angle_gamma   90.00
#
_symmetry.space_group_name_H-M   'P 1'
#
loop_
_entity.id
_entity.type
_entity.pdbx_description
1 polymer ?
#
loop_
_entity_poly.entity_id
_entity_poly.type
_entity_poly.pdbx_seq_one_letter_code
_entity_poly.pdbx_strand_id
1 'polypeptide(L)'
;MGGYNNLLKLNTYIKKCKFNFFAGIVGMIICSIMYTPVPYLMGYVIDKVLIPHKSYMELYKIIAVLILLHVLRYIISIFSKSLFIKVQNSVVNEVRVSMMDKIIDLPMSFLGKKEKGYILSRISECGNIGSLFSPMFVNTFLSIFDFIFALIMMITLSYKLTIIVIIIVPVYFFTVKHSSNQLSESTKLMLETGAVLSGETYEVLNGIEEIKILNGKKVQLKKI
;
A
#
# COMPACT_ATOMS: atom_id res chain seq x y z
N MET A 1 11.86 17.66 -14.85
CA MET A 1 10.57 18.34 -14.60
C MET A 1 9.61 18.03 -15.75
N GLY A 2 8.69 17.08 -15.57
CA GLY A 2 7.73 16.67 -16.61
C GLY A 2 6.64 15.73 -16.10
N GLY A 3 6.41 15.67 -14.78
CA GLY A 3 5.57 14.65 -14.15
C GLY A 3 4.08 14.81 -14.43
N TYR A 4 3.55 16.03 -14.38
CA TYR A 4 2.10 16.26 -14.46
C TYR A 4 1.51 16.09 -15.87
N ASN A 5 2.23 16.48 -16.93
CA ASN A 5 1.76 16.29 -18.31
C ASN A 5 1.78 14.82 -18.76
N ASN A 6 2.60 13.97 -18.13
CA ASN A 6 2.61 12.53 -18.41
C ASN A 6 1.48 11.78 -17.70
N LEU A 7 1.04 12.24 -16.52
CA LEU A 7 -0.14 11.71 -15.84
C LEU A 7 -1.44 12.03 -16.60
N LEU A 8 -1.51 13.18 -17.27
CA LEU A 8 -2.64 13.56 -18.13
C LEU A 8 -2.82 12.61 -19.34
N LYS A 9 -1.76 11.98 -19.85
CA LYS A 9 -1.84 10.96 -20.91
C LYS A 9 -2.50 9.66 -20.42
N LEU A 10 -2.46 9.37 -19.11
CA LEU A 10 -3.17 8.24 -18.52
C LEU A 10 -4.69 8.43 -18.47
N ASN A 11 -5.18 9.67 -18.48
CA ASN A 11 -6.62 9.97 -18.45
C ASN A 11 -7.36 9.34 -19.64
N THR A 12 -6.72 9.26 -20.81
CA THR A 12 -7.30 8.63 -22.01
C THR A 12 -7.59 7.14 -21.79
N TYR A 13 -6.70 6.42 -21.11
CA TYR A 13 -6.87 4.99 -20.80
C TYR A 13 -7.88 4.75 -19.67
N ILE A 14 -7.95 5.67 -18.70
CA ILE A 14 -8.96 5.61 -17.62
C ILE A 14 -10.36 5.87 -18.17
N LYS A 15 -10.52 6.67 -19.25
CA LYS A 15 -11.85 7.00 -19.83
C LYS A 15 -12.69 5.77 -20.16
N LYS A 16 -12.06 4.68 -20.58
CA LYS A 16 -12.73 3.44 -21.00
C LYS A 16 -13.32 2.64 -19.83
N CYS A 17 -12.81 2.82 -18.61
CA CYS A 17 -13.26 2.13 -17.40
C CYS A 17 -13.81 3.06 -16.30
N LYS A 18 -14.21 4.29 -16.67
CA LYS A 18 -14.71 5.31 -15.74
C LYS A 18 -15.89 4.84 -14.88
N PHE A 19 -16.79 4.04 -15.44
CA PHE A 19 -17.96 3.54 -14.71
C PHE A 19 -17.55 2.63 -13.55
N ASN A 20 -16.70 1.62 -13.81
CA ASN A 20 -16.23 0.70 -12.78
C ASN A 20 -15.37 1.39 -11.72
N PHE A 21 -14.57 2.37 -12.14
CA PHE A 21 -13.76 3.18 -11.22
C PHE A 21 -14.63 4.02 -10.29
N PHE A 22 -15.61 4.75 -10.85
CA PHE A 22 -16.52 5.57 -10.06
C PHE A 22 -17.40 4.72 -9.13
N ALA A 23 -17.97 3.61 -9.64
CA ALA A 23 -18.75 2.67 -8.84
C ALA A 23 -17.91 2.08 -7.68
N GLY A 24 -16.64 1.76 -7.93
CA GLY A 24 -15.71 1.31 -6.89
C GLY A 24 -15.47 2.36 -5.80
N ILE A 25 -15.21 3.62 -6.19
CA ILE A 25 -15.01 4.72 -5.22
C ILE A 25 -16.27 4.90 -4.37
N VAL A 26 -17.44 4.98 -5.00
CA VAL A 26 -18.72 5.15 -4.30
C VAL A 26 -18.97 4.00 -3.32
N GLY A 27 -18.75 2.76 -3.74
CA GLY A 27 -18.90 1.59 -2.88
C GLY A 27 -17.98 1.60 -1.66
N MET A 28 -16.75 2.10 -1.79
CA MET A 28 -15.83 2.21 -0.65
C MET A 28 -16.15 3.40 0.26
N ILE A 29 -16.61 4.52 -0.27
CA ILE A 29 -17.12 5.63 0.54
C ILE A 29 -18.32 5.18 1.37
N ILE A 30 -19.23 4.40 0.77
CA ILE A 30 -20.34 3.79 1.52
C ILE A 30 -19.80 2.87 2.62
N CYS A 31 -18.81 2.03 2.35
CA CYS A 31 -18.18 1.19 3.37
C CYS A 31 -17.58 2.01 4.53
N SER A 32 -16.95 3.13 4.22
CA SER A 32 -16.36 4.06 5.20
C SER A 32 -17.45 4.63 6.11
N ILE A 33 -18.50 5.21 5.53
CA ILE A 33 -19.65 5.78 6.25
C ILE A 33 -20.35 4.73 7.11
N MET A 34 -20.47 3.48 6.65
CA MET A 34 -21.04 2.41 7.46
C MET A 34 -20.18 2.03 8.67
N TYR A 35 -18.85 2.16 8.57
CA TYR A 35 -17.93 1.78 9.65
C TYR A 35 -17.80 2.86 10.72
N THR A 36 -17.72 4.11 10.30
CA THR A 36 -17.55 5.28 11.16
C THR A 36 -18.48 5.34 12.40
N PRO A 37 -19.78 5.00 12.34
CA PRO A 37 -20.68 5.06 13.49
C PRO A 37 -20.61 3.84 14.42
N VAL A 38 -19.86 2.79 14.09
CA VAL A 38 -19.78 1.57 14.92
C VAL A 38 -19.34 1.86 16.36
N PRO A 39 -18.32 2.69 16.65
CA PRO A 39 -17.93 3.03 18.01
C PRO A 39 -19.02 3.80 18.77
N TYR A 40 -19.76 4.68 18.08
CA TYR A 40 -20.88 5.42 18.67
C TYR A 40 -22.03 4.47 19.05
N LEU A 41 -22.38 3.55 18.15
CA LEU A 41 -23.38 2.51 18.41
C LEU A 41 -22.95 1.63 19.59
N MET A 42 -21.67 1.29 19.70
CA MET A 42 -21.17 0.56 20.86
C MET A 42 -21.28 1.34 22.17
N GLY A 43 -20.93 2.63 22.17
CA GLY A 43 -21.16 3.50 23.33
C GLY A 43 -22.63 3.52 23.74
N TYR A 44 -23.54 3.66 22.77
CA TYR A 44 -24.98 3.63 23.01
C TYR A 44 -25.46 2.30 23.63
N VAL A 45 -24.95 1.15 23.18
CA VAL A 45 -25.26 -0.16 23.76
C VAL A 45 -24.83 -0.23 25.22
N ILE A 46 -23.63 0.25 25.52
CA ILE A 46 -23.09 0.26 26.88
C ILE A 46 -23.94 1.18 27.76
N ASP A 47 -24.09 2.44 27.36
CA ASP A 47 -24.68 3.47 28.22
C ASP A 47 -26.19 3.33 28.38
N LYS A 48 -26.92 2.91 27.33
CA LYS A 48 -28.39 2.89 27.34
C LYS A 48 -29.02 1.51 27.50
N VAL A 49 -28.32 0.43 27.16
CA VAL A 49 -28.90 -0.93 27.19
C VAL A 49 -28.36 -1.76 28.35
N LEU A 50 -27.03 -1.72 28.57
CA LEU A 50 -26.39 -2.52 29.61
C LEU A 50 -26.55 -1.91 31.02
N ILE A 51 -26.41 -0.59 31.16
CA ILE A 51 -26.45 0.10 32.46
C ILE A 51 -27.89 0.30 33.00
N PRO A 52 -28.90 0.74 32.21
CA PRO A 52 -30.20 1.15 32.77
C PRO A 52 -31.30 0.08 32.76
N HIS A 53 -31.35 -0.82 31.76
CA HIS A 53 -32.58 -1.61 31.50
C HIS A 53 -32.44 -3.13 31.53
N LYS A 54 -31.22 -3.71 31.58
CA LYS A 54 -30.98 -5.18 31.57
C LYS A 54 -31.91 -5.96 30.62
N SER A 55 -32.38 -5.33 29.53
CA SER A 55 -33.33 -5.94 28.61
C SER A 55 -32.54 -6.67 27.55
N TYR A 56 -32.38 -7.99 27.76
CA TYR A 56 -31.66 -8.86 26.84
C TYR A 56 -32.21 -8.77 25.40
N MET A 57 -33.50 -8.49 25.24
CA MET A 57 -34.13 -8.40 23.92
C MET A 57 -33.66 -7.18 23.10
N GLU A 58 -33.43 -6.02 23.73
CA GLU A 58 -32.88 -4.85 23.04
C GLU A 58 -31.40 -5.04 22.70
N LEU A 59 -30.65 -5.70 23.60
CA LEU A 59 -29.26 -6.06 23.36
C LEU A 59 -29.12 -6.96 22.12
N TYR A 60 -29.92 -8.03 22.03
CA TYR A 60 -29.90 -8.92 20.86
C TYR A 60 -30.28 -8.21 19.57
N LYS A 61 -31.24 -7.28 19.59
CA LYS A 61 -31.61 -6.47 18.41
C LYS A 61 -30.43 -5.63 17.91
N ILE A 62 -29.73 -4.93 18.81
CA ILE A 62 -28.62 -4.06 18.38
C ILE A 62 -27.44 -4.91 17.90
N ILE A 63 -27.13 -6.02 18.57
CA ILE A 63 -26.10 -6.96 18.12
C ILE A 63 -26.44 -7.50 16.72
N ALA A 64 -27.69 -7.89 16.49
CA ALA A 64 -28.14 -8.36 15.17
C ALA A 64 -27.99 -7.27 14.09
N VAL A 65 -28.31 -6.01 14.40
CA VAL A 65 -28.10 -4.87 13.49
C VAL A 65 -26.61 -4.65 13.20
N LEU A 66 -25.74 -4.73 14.21
CA LEU A 66 -24.30 -4.59 14.03
C LEU A 66 -23.71 -5.70 13.16
N ILE A 67 -24.14 -6.93 13.37
CA ILE A 67 -23.75 -8.09 12.55
C ILE A 67 -24.22 -7.89 11.11
N LEU A 68 -25.49 -7.53 10.91
CA LEU A 68 -26.04 -7.28 9.58
C LEU A 68 -25.26 -6.18 8.84
N LEU A 69 -24.97 -5.08 9.54
CA LEU A 69 -24.18 -3.98 8.99
C LEU A 69 -22.77 -4.44 8.61
N HIS A 70 -22.11 -5.26 9.43
CA HIS A 70 -20.79 -5.82 9.13
C HIS A 70 -20.80 -6.73 7.90
N VAL A 71 -21.80 -7.62 7.81
CA VAL A 71 -21.99 -8.51 6.66
C VAL A 71 -22.23 -7.70 5.39
N LEU A 72 -23.12 -6.72 5.43
CA LEU A 72 -23.43 -5.87 4.28
C LEU A 72 -22.20 -5.06 3.83
N ARG A 73 -21.45 -4.49 4.79
CA ARG A 73 -20.18 -3.81 4.52
C ARG A 73 -19.16 -4.75 3.87
N TYR A 74 -19.04 -5.98 4.36
CA TYR A 74 -18.11 -6.96 3.81
C TYR A 74 -18.43 -7.28 2.34
N ILE A 75 -19.70 -7.48 2.02
CA ILE A 75 -20.18 -7.74 0.65
C ILE A 75 -19.86 -6.55 -0.26
N ILE A 76 -20.20 -5.32 0.15
CA ILE A 76 -19.91 -4.10 -0.63
C ILE A 76 -18.40 -3.92 -0.80
N SER A 77 -17.61 -4.22 0.22
CA SER A 77 -16.14 -4.12 0.17
C SER A 77 -15.55 -5.08 -0.85
N ILE A 78 -16.00 -6.35 -0.89
CA ILE A 78 -15.56 -7.32 -1.89
C ILE A 78 -15.94 -6.85 -3.29
N PHE A 79 -17.17 -6.41 -3.48
CA PHE A 79 -17.64 -5.95 -4.78
C PHE A 79 -16.81 -4.76 -5.28
N SER A 80 -16.58 -3.76 -4.42
CA SER A 80 -15.79 -2.58 -4.75
C SER A 80 -14.33 -2.94 -5.07
N LYS A 81 -13.71 -3.82 -4.27
CA LYS A 81 -12.34 -4.31 -4.54
C LYS A 81 -12.26 -5.06 -5.87
N SER A 82 -13.27 -5.88 -6.19
CA SER A 82 -13.33 -6.57 -7.48
C SER A 82 -13.42 -5.60 -8.66
N LEU A 83 -14.22 -4.53 -8.55
CA LEU A 83 -14.28 -3.48 -9.56
C LEU A 83 -12.91 -2.81 -9.77
N PHE A 84 -12.18 -2.51 -8.70
CA PHE A 84 -10.83 -1.94 -8.82
C PHE A 84 -9.83 -2.91 -9.45
N ILE A 85 -9.88 -4.21 -9.13
CA ILE A 85 -9.05 -5.22 -9.79
C ILE A 85 -9.36 -5.27 -11.29
N LYS A 86 -10.63 -5.17 -11.69
CA LYS A 86 -11.02 -5.10 -13.11
C LYS A 86 -10.48 -3.84 -13.79
N VAL A 87 -10.57 -2.68 -13.14
CA VAL A 87 -10.01 -1.42 -13.65
C VAL A 87 -8.50 -1.52 -13.81
N GLN A 88 -7.79 -2.02 -12.79
CA GLN A 88 -6.34 -2.24 -12.82
C GLN A 88 -5.94 -3.09 -14.02
N ASN A 89 -6.56 -4.26 -14.20
CA ASN A 89 -6.23 -5.17 -15.30
C ASN A 89 -6.55 -4.55 -16.66
N SER A 90 -7.67 -3.84 -16.78
CA SER A 90 -8.07 -3.20 -18.04
C SER A 90 -7.07 -2.11 -18.46
N VAL A 91 -6.65 -1.26 -17.52
CA VAL A 91 -5.65 -0.21 -17.77
C VAL A 91 -4.30 -0.82 -18.15
N VAL A 92 -3.82 -1.83 -17.40
CA VAL A 92 -2.56 -2.52 -17.73
C VAL A 92 -2.61 -3.15 -19.12
N ASN A 93 -3.72 -3.79 -19.45
CA ASN A 93 -3.88 -4.43 -20.75
C ASN A 93 -3.86 -3.39 -21.89
N GLU A 94 -4.56 -2.26 -21.73
CA GLU A 94 -4.59 -1.23 -22.76
C GLU A 94 -3.22 -0.55 -22.96
N VAL A 95 -2.47 -0.35 -21.88
CA VAL A 95 -1.08 0.14 -21.95
C VAL A 95 -0.19 -0.87 -22.68
N ARG A 96 -0.29 -2.17 -22.36
CA ARG A 96 0.49 -3.21 -23.05
C ARG A 96 0.17 -3.28 -24.54
N VAL A 97 -1.10 -3.23 -24.91
CA VAL A 97 -1.53 -3.22 -26.33
C VAL A 97 -0.97 -2.01 -27.05
N SER A 98 -1.09 -0.81 -26.48
CA SER A 98 -0.55 0.42 -27.10
C SER A 98 0.99 0.38 -27.22
N MET A 99 1.69 -0.20 -26.24
CA MET A 99 3.14 -0.39 -26.36
C MET A 99 3.51 -1.41 -27.43
N MET A 100 2.80 -2.53 -27.53
CA MET A 100 3.04 -3.52 -28.57
C MET A 100 2.81 -2.94 -29.96
N ASP A 101 1.71 -2.20 -30.15
CA ASP A 101 1.40 -1.48 -31.39
C ASP A 101 2.56 -0.54 -31.81
N LYS A 102 3.05 0.26 -30.86
CA LYS A 102 4.20 1.16 -31.07
C LYS A 102 5.50 0.42 -31.38
N ILE A 103 5.71 -0.75 -30.79
CA ILE A 103 6.93 -1.56 -31.00
C ILE A 103 6.92 -2.19 -32.39
N ILE A 104 5.75 -2.63 -32.87
CA ILE A 104 5.59 -3.21 -34.21
C ILE A 104 5.87 -2.17 -35.30
N ASP A 105 5.47 -0.91 -35.08
CA ASP A 105 5.71 0.20 -36.01
C ASP A 105 7.18 0.72 -36.04
N LEU A 106 8.05 0.23 -35.16
CA LEU A 106 9.44 0.72 -35.09
C LEU A 106 10.30 0.15 -36.24
N PRO A 107 11.22 0.97 -36.80
CA PRO A 107 12.13 0.50 -37.84
C PRO A 107 13.08 -0.57 -37.29
N MET A 108 13.42 -1.56 -38.12
CA MET A 108 14.32 -2.66 -37.72
C MET A 108 15.71 -2.19 -37.29
N SER A 109 16.15 -0.99 -37.71
CA SER A 109 17.38 -0.36 -37.24
C SER A 109 17.38 -0.05 -35.73
N PHE A 110 16.21 0.16 -35.13
CA PHE A 110 16.04 0.35 -33.69
C PHE A 110 15.95 -0.99 -32.97
N LEU A 111 15.17 -1.93 -33.51
CA LEU A 111 14.96 -3.26 -32.94
C LEU A 111 16.22 -4.14 -32.98
N GLY A 112 17.09 -3.97 -33.98
CA GLY A 112 18.37 -4.68 -34.08
C GLY A 112 19.44 -4.21 -33.11
N LYS A 113 19.31 -2.99 -32.55
CA LYS A 113 20.28 -2.42 -31.58
C LYS A 113 20.00 -2.79 -30.13
N LYS A 114 18.87 -3.44 -29.84
CA LYS A 114 18.42 -3.75 -28.49
C LYS A 114 18.17 -5.24 -28.35
N GLU A 115 18.59 -5.81 -27.23
CA GLU A 115 18.30 -7.20 -26.92
C GLU A 115 16.79 -7.41 -26.77
N LYS A 116 16.27 -8.52 -27.32
CA LYS A 116 14.86 -8.89 -27.20
C LYS A 116 14.41 -8.98 -25.73
N GLY A 117 15.30 -9.42 -24.84
CA GLY A 117 15.07 -9.46 -23.38
C GLY A 117 14.85 -8.08 -22.76
N TYR A 118 15.57 -7.05 -23.24
CA TYR A 118 15.37 -5.67 -22.79
C TYR A 118 13.97 -5.14 -23.17
N ILE A 119 13.53 -5.40 -24.41
CA ILE A 119 12.20 -4.99 -24.88
C ILE A 119 11.10 -5.70 -24.07
N LEU A 120 11.25 -7.01 -23.84
CA LEU A 120 10.32 -7.78 -23.01
C LEU A 120 10.25 -7.24 -21.58
N SER A 121 11.39 -6.91 -20.97
CA SER A 121 11.45 -6.31 -19.64
C SER A 121 10.69 -4.99 -19.58
N ARG A 122 10.86 -4.11 -20.59
CA ARG A 122 10.12 -2.84 -20.68
C ARG A 122 8.60 -3.01 -20.81
N ILE A 123 8.15 -4.02 -21.55
CA ILE A 123 6.71 -4.34 -21.62
C ILE A 123 6.21 -4.85 -20.25
N SER A 124 7.03 -5.64 -19.55
CA SER A 124 6.71 -6.13 -18.20
C SER A 124 6.60 -4.98 -17.19
N GLU A 125 7.51 -4.00 -17.25
CA GLU A 125 7.50 -2.79 -16.40
C GLU A 125 6.20 -1.99 -16.53
N CYS A 126 5.44 -2.11 -17.63
CA CYS A 126 4.11 -1.51 -17.76
C CYS A 126 3.11 -2.00 -16.70
N GLY A 127 3.29 -3.22 -16.20
CA GLY A 127 2.50 -3.75 -15.10
C GLY A 127 2.59 -2.89 -13.84
N ASN A 128 3.74 -2.23 -13.61
CA ASN A 128 3.93 -1.36 -12.46
C ASN A 128 3.07 -0.10 -12.55
N ILE A 129 2.73 0.39 -13.75
CA ILE A 129 1.81 1.53 -13.92
C ILE A 129 0.41 1.16 -13.40
N GLY A 130 0.01 -0.10 -13.57
CA GLY A 130 -1.24 -0.63 -13.02
C GLY A 130 -1.33 -0.58 -11.50
N SER A 131 -0.19 -0.59 -10.80
CA SER A 131 -0.17 -0.52 -9.33
C SER A 131 -0.79 0.77 -8.79
N LEU A 132 -0.79 1.86 -9.59
CA LEU A 132 -1.46 3.11 -9.25
C LEU A 132 -2.99 2.99 -9.20
N PHE A 133 -3.56 1.99 -9.87
CA PHE A 133 -5.00 1.67 -9.81
C PHE A 133 -5.28 0.43 -8.96
N SER A 134 -4.26 -0.08 -8.26
CA SER A 134 -4.44 -1.23 -7.38
C SER A 134 -5.39 -0.88 -6.24
N PRO A 135 -6.12 -1.88 -5.71
CA PRO A 135 -6.93 -1.71 -4.52
C PRO A 135 -6.15 -1.09 -3.35
N MET A 136 -4.85 -1.35 -3.25
CA MET A 136 -4.00 -0.79 -2.19
C MET A 136 -3.82 0.73 -2.33
N PHE A 137 -3.47 1.22 -3.52
CA PHE A 137 -3.32 2.66 -3.75
C PHE A 137 -4.63 3.42 -3.53
N VAL A 138 -5.74 2.82 -3.97
CA VAL A 138 -7.09 3.35 -3.76
C VAL A 138 -7.46 3.38 -2.27
N ASN A 139 -7.16 2.30 -1.53
CA ASN A 139 -7.34 2.28 -0.07
C ASN A 139 -6.54 3.39 0.62
N THR A 140 -5.31 3.68 0.18
CA THR A 140 -4.52 4.78 0.75
C THR A 140 -5.21 6.13 0.58
N PHE A 141 -5.74 6.41 -0.59
CA PHE A 141 -6.52 7.64 -0.83
C PHE A 141 -7.79 7.70 0.03
N LEU A 142 -8.50 6.58 0.15
CA LEU A 142 -9.72 6.50 0.95
C LEU A 142 -9.46 6.56 2.45
N SER A 143 -8.29 6.14 2.91
CA SER A 143 -7.88 6.27 4.32
C SER A 143 -7.87 7.73 4.79
N ILE A 144 -7.68 8.67 3.86
CA ILE A 144 -7.79 10.11 4.15
C ILE A 144 -9.25 10.48 4.46
N PHE A 145 -10.20 9.94 3.71
CA PHE A 145 -11.63 10.14 3.98
C PHE A 145 -12.05 9.44 5.27
N ASP A 146 -11.61 8.20 5.51
CA ASP A 146 -11.84 7.49 6.78
C ASP A 146 -11.33 8.31 7.98
N PHE A 147 -10.14 8.91 7.85
CA PHE A 147 -9.58 9.79 8.86
C PHE A 147 -10.44 11.03 9.11
N ILE A 148 -10.91 11.70 8.05
CA ILE A 148 -11.81 12.86 8.16
C ILE A 148 -13.11 12.47 8.86
N PHE A 149 -13.74 11.37 8.45
CA PHE A 149 -14.98 10.88 9.05
C PHE A 149 -14.79 10.49 10.53
N ALA A 150 -13.69 9.82 10.86
CA ALA A 150 -13.34 9.50 12.23
C ALA A 150 -13.16 10.76 13.08
N LEU A 151 -12.47 11.77 12.57
CA LEU A 151 -12.24 13.04 13.25
C LEU A 151 -13.57 13.78 13.52
N ILE A 152 -14.47 13.84 12.54
CA ILE A 152 -15.81 14.42 12.69
C ILE A 152 -16.59 13.70 13.80
N MET A 153 -16.56 12.35 13.82
CA MET A 153 -17.23 11.58 14.87
C MET A 153 -16.63 11.82 16.25
N MET A 154 -15.30 11.89 16.36
CA MET A 154 -14.62 12.15 17.62
C MET A 154 -15.01 13.52 18.19
N ILE A 155 -15.02 14.57 17.36
CA ILE A 155 -15.46 15.91 17.79
C ILE A 155 -16.92 15.88 18.25
N THR A 156 -17.79 15.17 17.53
CA THR A 156 -19.22 15.04 17.85
C THR A 156 -19.43 14.33 19.19
N LEU A 157 -18.58 13.34 19.52
CA LEU A 157 -18.66 12.60 20.78
C LEU A 157 -18.12 13.42 21.96
N SER A 158 -16.92 14.00 21.82
CA SER A 158 -16.32 14.87 22.83
C SER A 158 -15.20 15.71 22.24
N TYR A 159 -15.45 17.02 22.12
CA TYR A 159 -14.43 17.97 21.65
C TYR A 159 -13.21 18.01 22.58
N LYS A 160 -13.40 17.86 23.89
CA LYS A 160 -12.34 17.97 24.90
C LYS A 160 -11.33 16.81 24.79
N LEU A 161 -11.82 15.57 24.66
CA LEU A 161 -10.95 14.41 24.46
C LEU A 161 -10.27 14.45 23.09
N THR A 162 -10.97 14.93 22.06
CA THR A 162 -10.42 15.02 20.71
C THR A 162 -9.21 15.96 20.63
N ILE A 163 -9.26 17.12 21.28
CA ILE A 163 -8.12 18.06 21.33
C ILE A 163 -6.90 17.42 21.98
N ILE A 164 -7.10 16.67 23.07
CA ILE A 164 -6.01 15.95 23.74
C ILE A 164 -5.35 14.96 22.77
N VAL A 165 -6.14 14.16 22.05
CA VAL A 165 -5.62 13.21 21.06
C VAL A 165 -4.90 13.93 19.93
N ILE A 166 -5.45 15.03 19.41
CA ILE A 166 -4.82 15.83 18.34
C ILE A 166 -3.44 16.37 18.76
N ILE A 167 -3.20 16.63 20.05
CA ILE A 167 -1.90 17.05 20.56
C ILE A 167 -0.96 15.86 20.76
N ILE A 168 -1.47 14.72 21.22
CA ILE A 168 -0.65 13.52 21.47
C ILE A 168 -0.15 12.89 20.16
N VAL A 169 -0.99 12.84 19.13
CA VAL A 169 -0.66 12.25 17.82
C VAL A 169 0.63 12.82 17.18
N PRO A 170 0.82 14.14 17.04
CA PRO A 170 2.05 14.69 16.48
C PRO A 170 3.27 14.42 17.35
N VAL A 171 3.14 14.51 18.69
CA VAL A 171 4.25 14.17 19.61
C VAL A 171 4.68 12.72 19.39
N TYR A 172 3.72 11.79 19.34
CA TYR A 172 3.97 10.38 19.04
C TYR A 172 4.64 10.21 17.66
N PHE A 173 4.13 10.89 16.64
CA PHE A 173 4.69 10.86 15.28
C PHE A 173 6.16 11.32 15.25
N PHE A 174 6.50 12.41 15.95
CA PHE A 174 7.88 12.90 16.02
C PHE A 174 8.81 11.91 16.72
N THR A 175 8.37 11.31 17.83
CA THR A 175 9.15 10.27 18.53
C THR A 175 9.41 9.07 17.63
N VAL A 176 8.36 8.54 16.99
CA VAL A 176 8.48 7.40 16.06
C VAL A 176 9.38 7.73 14.87
N LYS A 177 9.22 8.93 14.28
CA LYS A 177 10.05 9.37 13.15
C LYS A 177 11.53 9.45 13.53
N HIS A 178 11.84 9.97 14.71
CA HIS A 178 13.22 10.03 15.19
C HIS A 178 13.82 8.63 15.37
N SER A 179 13.11 7.71 16.04
CA SER A 179 13.55 6.32 16.20
C SER A 179 13.66 5.58 14.85
N SER A 180 12.73 5.79 13.94
CA SER A 180 12.74 5.16 12.60
C SER A 180 13.93 5.62 11.77
N ASN A 181 14.32 6.90 11.85
CA ASN A 181 15.48 7.41 11.15
C ASN A 181 16.78 6.78 11.68
N GLN A 182 16.93 6.71 13.00
CA GLN A 182 18.10 6.04 13.61
C GLN A 182 18.18 4.56 13.23
N LEU A 183 17.03 3.87 13.22
CA LEU A 183 16.96 2.46 12.80
C LEU A 183 17.36 2.31 11.32
N SER A 184 16.90 3.21 10.46
CA SER A 184 17.23 3.21 9.03
C SER A 184 18.73 3.43 8.80
N GLU A 185 19.35 4.36 9.52
CA GLU A 185 20.80 4.62 9.44
C GLU A 185 21.61 3.40 9.93
N SER A 186 21.21 2.80 11.06
CA SER A 186 21.84 1.58 11.59
C SER A 186 21.70 0.41 10.62
N THR A 187 20.53 0.27 9.98
CA THR A 187 20.29 -0.75 8.95
C THR A 187 21.19 -0.52 7.73
N LYS A 188 21.39 0.74 7.32
CA LYS A 188 22.28 1.07 6.21
C LYS A 188 23.73 0.68 6.52
N LEU A 189 24.24 1.02 7.71
CA LEU A 189 25.58 0.63 8.15
C LEU A 189 25.74 -0.89 8.22
N MET A 190 24.74 -1.61 8.73
CA MET A 190 24.72 -3.07 8.72
C MET A 190 24.81 -3.64 7.30
N LEU A 191 24.03 -3.09 6.36
CA LEU A 191 24.06 -3.52 4.95
C LEU A 191 25.41 -3.23 4.28
N GLU A 192 26.01 -2.06 4.53
CA GLU A 192 27.34 -1.71 4.01
C GLU A 192 28.43 -2.64 4.57
N THR A 193 28.42 -2.90 5.89
CA THR A 193 29.38 -3.80 6.54
C THR A 193 29.20 -5.23 6.04
N GLY A 194 27.95 -5.68 5.88
CA GLY A 194 27.63 -7.00 5.31
C GLY A 194 28.09 -7.14 3.85
N ALA A 195 28.01 -6.07 3.06
CA ALA A 195 28.52 -6.06 1.69
C ALA A 195 30.05 -6.15 1.65
N VAL A 196 30.76 -5.43 2.53
CA VAL A 196 32.22 -5.52 2.66
C VAL A 196 32.66 -6.94 3.06
N LEU A 197 32.07 -7.50 4.12
CA LEU A 197 32.32 -8.87 4.57
C LEU A 197 32.06 -9.92 3.47
N SER A 198 30.97 -9.74 2.72
CA SER A 198 30.64 -10.63 1.60
C SER A 198 31.69 -10.52 0.48
N GLY A 199 32.18 -9.31 0.19
CA GLY A 199 33.26 -9.06 -0.76
C GLY A 199 34.58 -9.70 -0.34
N GLU A 200 34.99 -9.53 0.92
CA GLU A 200 36.21 -10.17 1.45
C GLU A 200 36.11 -11.70 1.45
N THR A 201 34.94 -12.24 1.82
CA THR A 201 34.68 -13.69 1.75
C THR A 201 34.78 -14.20 0.31
N TYR A 202 34.27 -13.43 -0.65
CA TYR A 202 34.36 -13.77 -2.07
C TYR A 202 35.82 -13.75 -2.57
N GLU A 203 36.63 -12.79 -2.14
CA GLU A 203 38.07 -12.73 -2.45
C GLU A 203 38.82 -13.93 -1.88
N VAL A 204 38.57 -14.27 -0.61
CA VAL A 204 39.18 -15.43 0.05
C VAL A 204 38.79 -16.75 -0.63
N LEU A 205 37.54 -16.88 -1.09
CA LEU A 205 37.09 -18.06 -1.83
C LEU A 205 37.79 -18.18 -3.19
N ASN A 206 37.95 -17.09 -3.93
CA ASN A 206 38.67 -17.11 -5.21
C ASN A 206 40.18 -17.34 -5.03
N GLY A 207 40.78 -16.82 -3.96
CA GLY A 207 42.21 -16.98 -3.64
C GLY A 207 42.54 -18.22 -2.79
N ILE A 208 41.60 -19.15 -2.58
CA ILE A 208 41.74 -20.22 -1.58
C ILE A 208 42.92 -21.16 -1.83
N GLU A 209 43.31 -21.35 -3.09
CA GLU A 209 44.44 -22.19 -3.48
C GLU A 209 45.78 -21.55 -3.06
N GLU A 210 45.98 -20.26 -3.31
CA GLU A 210 47.16 -19.50 -2.87
C GLU A 210 47.30 -19.53 -1.34
N ILE A 211 46.19 -19.34 -0.63
CA ILE A 211 46.16 -19.35 0.84
C ILE A 211 46.60 -20.71 1.40
N LYS A 212 46.19 -21.80 0.74
CA LYS A 212 46.60 -23.16 1.12
C LYS A 212 48.06 -23.42 0.84
N ILE A 213 48.57 -23.03 -0.33
CA ILE A 213 49.98 -23.22 -0.72
C ILE A 213 50.91 -22.47 0.24
N LEU A 214 50.54 -21.25 0.64
CA LEU A 214 51.33 -20.41 1.55
C LEU A 214 51.12 -20.74 3.04
N ASN A 215 50.27 -21.73 3.38
CA ASN A 215 49.85 -22.02 4.76
C ASN A 215 49.31 -20.78 5.52
N GLY A 216 48.71 -19.82 4.80
CA GLY A 216 48.30 -18.50 5.30
C GLY A 216 47.00 -18.47 6.11
N LYS A 217 46.36 -19.62 6.36
CA LYS A 217 45.02 -19.73 7.00
C LYS A 217 44.84 -18.86 8.25
N LYS A 218 45.82 -18.88 9.16
CA LYS A 218 45.75 -18.12 10.43
C LYS A 218 45.81 -16.61 10.22
N VAL A 219 46.47 -16.15 9.15
CA VAL A 219 46.60 -14.73 8.81
C VAL A 219 45.30 -14.23 8.19
N GLN A 220 44.70 -14.97 7.26
CA GLN A 220 43.40 -14.61 6.67
C GLN A 220 42.27 -14.60 7.71
N LEU A 221 42.17 -15.62 8.57
CA LEU A 221 41.10 -15.72 9.57
C LEU A 221 41.17 -14.67 10.69
N LYS A 222 42.29 -13.94 10.80
CA LYS A 222 42.44 -12.82 11.74
C LYS A 222 42.06 -11.47 11.10
N LYS A 223 41.95 -11.44 9.78
CA LYS A 223 41.60 -10.25 8.99
C LYS A 223 40.08 -10.11 8.81
N ILE A 224 39.38 -11.25 8.74
CA ILE A 224 37.92 -11.40 8.82
C ILE A 224 37.49 -11.31 10.28
#